data_AF-A0A7S0T9P5-F1
#
_entry.id   AF-A0A7S0T9P5-F1
#
_cell.length_a   1.000
_cell.length_b   1.000
_cell.length_c   1.000
_cell.angle_alpha   90.00
_cell.angle_beta   90.00
_cell.angle_gamma   90.00
#
_symmetry.space_group_name_H-M   'P 1'
#
loop_
_entity.id
_entity.type
_entity.pdbx_description
1 polymer ?
#
loop_
_entity_poly.entity_id
_entity_poly.type
_entity_poly.pdbx_seq_one_letter_code
_entity_poly.pdbx_strand_id
1 'polypeptide(L)'
;EILRSSLASTILHLKAVGVKDLLKFDFIDPPLPETFMRALESLLYLGALDDAANLTPLGKQMARFPLEPELSKVILRSTELGCAREVVKIVAMLNSGTGGASAVFTRPRHLINVAAAAKRAFEDDKSDLITLLNVKLAFEQQQQQQQERKKEGEICQTVKQVQADEHHGEDAGAKRSGRKPQGSVSQWCF
;
A
#
# COMPACT_ATOMS: atom_id res chain seq x y z
N GLU A 1 15.43 -18.76 -11.19
CA GLU A 1 14.84 -17.54 -10.59
C GLU A 1 15.00 -16.29 -11.45
N ILE A 2 16.15 -16.08 -12.10
CA ILE A 2 16.42 -14.95 -13.02
C ILE A 2 15.50 -14.90 -14.26
N LEU A 3 14.77 -15.98 -14.55
CA LEU A 3 13.77 -16.06 -15.62
C LEU A 3 12.39 -15.51 -15.20
N ARG A 4 12.16 -15.25 -13.91
CA ARG A 4 10.90 -14.67 -13.38
C ARG A 4 11.04 -13.19 -12.99
N SER A 5 12.26 -12.70 -12.86
CA SER A 5 12.58 -11.29 -12.57
C SER A 5 13.04 -10.61 -13.85
N SER A 6 12.58 -9.39 -14.14
CA SER A 6 13.08 -8.64 -15.29
C SER A 6 14.60 -8.46 -15.18
N LEU A 7 15.34 -8.85 -16.23
CA LEU A 7 16.79 -8.68 -16.28
C LEU A 7 17.20 -7.20 -16.11
N ALA A 8 16.33 -6.25 -16.50
CA ALA A 8 16.56 -4.82 -16.32
C ALA A 8 16.72 -4.42 -14.84
N SER A 9 15.87 -4.96 -13.96
CA SER A 9 15.98 -4.72 -12.52
C SER A 9 17.32 -5.22 -11.97
N THR A 10 17.77 -6.41 -12.39
CA THR A 10 19.03 -7.01 -11.94
C THR A 10 20.22 -6.20 -12.43
N ILE A 11 20.24 -5.83 -13.72
CA ILE A 11 21.30 -5.00 -14.30
C ILE A 11 21.41 -3.65 -13.58
N LEU A 12 20.28 -3.01 -13.28
CA LEU A 12 20.24 -1.74 -12.55
C LEU A 12 20.88 -1.87 -11.16
N HIS A 13 20.55 -2.94 -10.42
CA HIS A 13 21.14 -3.21 -9.11
C HIS A 13 22.65 -3.52 -9.20
N LEU A 14 23.07 -4.35 -10.16
CA LEU A 14 24.50 -4.64 -10.39
C LEU A 14 25.31 -3.37 -10.68
N LYS A 15 24.76 -2.47 -11.51
CA LYS A 15 25.36 -1.16 -11.79
C LYS A 15 25.38 -0.26 -10.56
N ALA A 16 24.35 -0.29 -9.72
CA ALA A 16 24.30 0.47 -8.46
C ALA A 16 25.32 0.00 -7.43
N VAL A 17 25.63 -1.31 -7.39
CA VAL A 17 26.69 -1.89 -6.55
C VAL A 17 28.09 -1.51 -7.03
N GLY A 18 28.23 -1.09 -8.29
CA GLY A 18 29.50 -0.61 -8.85
C GLY A 18 30.16 -1.57 -9.84
N VAL A 19 29.45 -2.59 -10.32
CA VAL A 19 29.94 -3.46 -11.39
C VAL A 19 30.00 -2.66 -12.69
N LYS A 20 31.22 -2.37 -13.17
CA LYS A 20 31.42 -1.57 -14.39
C LYS A 20 31.20 -2.38 -15.66
N ASP A 21 31.84 -3.55 -15.73
CA ASP A 21 31.81 -4.45 -16.87
C ASP A 21 30.83 -5.60 -16.60
N LEU A 22 29.65 -5.50 -17.17
CA LEU A 22 28.62 -6.52 -17.00
C LEU A 22 28.86 -7.74 -17.92
N LEU A 23 29.64 -7.60 -18.99
CA LEU A 23 29.92 -8.71 -19.91
C LEU A 23 30.95 -9.68 -19.33
N LYS A 24 31.83 -9.19 -18.45
CA LYS A 24 32.78 -10.00 -17.69
C LYS A 24 32.27 -10.41 -16.31
N PHE A 25 31.04 -10.09 -15.98
CA PHE A 25 30.45 -10.50 -14.71
C PHE A 25 30.18 -12.00 -14.75
N ASP A 26 30.60 -12.71 -13.70
CA ASP A 26 30.49 -14.17 -13.62
C ASP A 26 29.06 -14.58 -13.24
N PHE A 27 28.18 -14.60 -14.24
CA PHE A 27 26.82 -15.11 -14.06
C PHE A 27 26.85 -16.64 -13.92
N ILE A 28 26.15 -17.17 -12.91
CA ILE A 28 25.97 -18.62 -12.72
C ILE A 28 25.34 -19.27 -13.97
N ASP A 29 24.43 -18.54 -14.62
CA ASP A 29 23.86 -18.88 -15.92
C ASP A 29 23.70 -17.57 -16.72
N PRO A 30 24.56 -17.31 -17.73
CA PRO A 30 24.54 -16.06 -18.46
C PRO A 30 23.26 -15.94 -19.30
N PRO A 31 22.55 -14.81 -19.25
CA PRO A 31 21.37 -14.59 -20.07
C PRO A 31 21.74 -14.53 -21.56
N LEU A 32 20.78 -14.82 -22.43
CA LEU A 32 20.94 -14.66 -23.88
C LEU A 32 21.38 -13.21 -24.21
N PRO A 33 22.34 -13.01 -25.14
CA PRO A 33 22.84 -11.68 -25.50
C PRO A 33 21.74 -10.72 -25.93
N GLU A 34 20.72 -11.22 -26.64
CA GLU A 34 19.58 -10.42 -27.08
C GLU A 34 18.74 -9.89 -25.90
N THR A 35 18.44 -10.74 -24.91
CA THR A 35 17.71 -10.33 -23.70
C THR A 35 18.51 -9.31 -22.90
N PHE A 36 19.83 -9.49 -22.84
CA PHE A 36 20.74 -8.58 -22.17
C PHE A 36 20.76 -7.19 -22.83
N MET A 37 20.87 -7.15 -24.16
CA MET A 37 20.80 -5.90 -24.92
C MET A 37 19.45 -5.19 -24.74
N ARG A 38 18.33 -5.92 -24.83
CA ARG A 38 16.99 -5.35 -24.61
C ARG A 38 16.82 -4.74 -23.22
N ALA A 39 17.39 -5.38 -22.20
CA ALA A 39 17.34 -4.86 -20.84
C ALA A 39 18.15 -3.56 -20.70
N LEU A 40 19.33 -3.48 -21.32
CA LEU A 40 20.13 -2.25 -21.37
C LEU A 40 19.42 -1.12 -22.13
N GLU A 41 18.85 -1.42 -23.30
CA GLU A 41 18.08 -0.47 -24.10
C GLU A 41 16.87 0.07 -23.31
N SER A 42 16.17 -0.81 -22.59
CA SER A 42 15.05 -0.40 -21.74
C SER A 42 15.50 0.57 -20.64
N LEU A 43 16.63 0.29 -19.98
CA LEU A 43 17.20 1.17 -18.95
C LEU A 43 17.69 2.50 -19.52
N LEU A 44 18.23 2.51 -20.74
CA LEU A 44 18.62 3.73 -21.46
C LEU A 44 17.39 4.58 -21.80
N TYR A 45 16.33 3.97 -22.33
CA TYR A 45 15.06 4.63 -22.62
C TYR A 45 14.40 5.22 -21.36
N LEU A 46 14.53 4.53 -20.23
CA LEU A 46 14.08 5.04 -18.94
C LEU A 46 14.96 6.19 -18.40
N GLY A 47 16.15 6.43 -18.97
CA GLY A 47 17.11 7.42 -18.49
C GLY A 47 17.83 6.99 -17.20
N ALA A 48 17.79 5.70 -16.88
CA ALA A 48 18.52 5.13 -15.75
C ALA A 48 20.02 4.99 -16.07
N LEU A 49 20.34 4.78 -17.35
CA LEU A 49 21.70 4.74 -17.89
C LEU A 49 21.93 5.91 -18.85
N ASP A 50 23.19 6.33 -19.00
CA ASP A 50 23.63 7.23 -20.07
C ASP A 50 24.03 6.45 -21.34
N ASP A 51 24.37 7.16 -22.43
CA ASP A 51 24.79 6.55 -23.70
C ASP A 51 26.06 5.70 -23.59
N ALA A 52 26.85 5.89 -22.52
CA ALA A 52 28.04 5.11 -22.19
C ALA A 52 27.74 3.97 -21.20
N ALA A 53 26.46 3.66 -20.94
CA ALA A 53 25.98 2.65 -20.01
C ALA A 53 26.47 2.82 -18.55
N ASN A 54 26.68 4.07 -18.13
CA ASN A 54 26.91 4.45 -16.74
C ASN A 54 25.61 4.86 -16.05
N LEU A 55 25.58 4.67 -14.73
CA LEU A 55 24.39 4.94 -13.91
C LEU A 55 24.18 6.44 -13.70
N THR A 56 23.02 6.96 -14.13
CA THR A 56 22.64 8.37 -13.96
C THR A 56 22.19 8.66 -12.51
N PRO A 57 22.07 9.94 -12.10
CA PRO A 57 21.45 10.28 -10.81
C PRO A 57 20.02 9.75 -10.66
N LEU A 58 19.25 9.74 -11.75
CA LEU A 58 17.91 9.14 -11.79
C LEU A 58 17.99 7.63 -11.58
N GLY A 59 18.89 6.94 -12.29
CA GLY A 59 19.12 5.50 -12.12
C GLY A 59 19.54 5.12 -10.70
N LYS A 60 20.35 5.94 -10.04
CA LYS A 60 20.71 5.77 -8.62
C LYS A 60 19.51 5.85 -7.68
N GLN A 61 18.56 6.74 -7.96
CA GLN A 61 17.32 6.83 -7.18
C GLN A 61 16.42 5.62 -7.44
N MET A 62 16.29 5.21 -8.70
CA MET A 62 15.50 4.03 -9.10
C MET A 62 16.03 2.75 -8.43
N ALA A 63 17.35 2.58 -8.36
CA ALA A 63 17.98 1.43 -7.73
C ALA A 63 17.75 1.30 -6.20
N ARG A 64 17.15 2.31 -5.55
CA ARG A 64 16.78 2.24 -4.13
C ARG A 64 15.45 1.52 -3.91
N PHE A 65 14.63 1.37 -4.95
CA PHE A 65 13.33 0.73 -4.85
C PHE A 65 13.43 -0.75 -5.20
N PRO A 66 12.83 -1.66 -4.41
CA PRO A 66 12.75 -3.08 -4.72
C PRO A 66 11.62 -3.35 -5.74
N LEU A 67 11.57 -2.57 -6.81
CA LEU A 67 10.51 -2.58 -7.81
C LEU A 67 11.12 -2.61 -9.21
N GLU A 68 10.30 -2.90 -10.21
CA GLU A 68 10.69 -2.76 -11.61
C GLU A 68 11.12 -1.31 -11.92
N PRO A 69 12.13 -1.10 -12.78
CA PRO A 69 12.62 0.23 -13.15
C PRO A 69 11.51 1.16 -13.67
N GLU A 70 10.56 0.64 -14.44
CA GLU A 70 9.44 1.40 -15.00
C GLU A 70 8.56 1.98 -13.89
N LEU A 71 8.20 1.15 -12.90
CA LEU A 71 7.36 1.57 -11.77
C LEU A 71 8.10 2.55 -10.87
N SER A 72 9.41 2.34 -10.67
CA SER A 72 10.27 3.24 -9.91
C SER A 72 10.31 4.63 -10.55
N LYS A 73 10.44 4.71 -11.88
CA LYS A 73 10.41 5.97 -12.62
C LYS A 73 9.07 6.68 -12.49
N VAL A 74 7.95 5.95 -12.56
CA VAL A 74 6.61 6.51 -12.39
C VAL A 74 6.44 7.13 -11.01
N ILE A 75 6.91 6.45 -9.94
CA ILE A 75 6.90 7.01 -8.59
C ILE A 75 7.75 8.28 -8.52
N LEU A 76 8.98 8.25 -9.03
CA LEU A 76 9.84 9.43 -9.02
C LEU A 76 9.19 10.62 -9.75
N ARG A 77 8.65 10.40 -10.95
CA ARG A 77 7.96 11.46 -11.70
C ARG A 77 6.68 11.96 -11.02
N SER A 78 5.97 11.09 -10.30
CA SER A 78 4.76 11.48 -9.56
C SER A 78 5.03 12.46 -8.41
N THR A 79 6.25 12.46 -7.86
CA THR A 79 6.64 13.45 -6.83
C THR A 79 6.73 14.86 -7.42
N GLU A 80 7.22 14.98 -8.65
CA GLU A 80 7.31 16.26 -9.37
C GLU A 80 5.95 16.78 -9.82
N LEU A 81 4.99 15.87 -10.07
CA LEU A 81 3.61 16.20 -10.46
C LEU A 81 2.65 16.39 -9.26
N GLY A 82 3.12 16.16 -8.03
CA GLY A 82 2.30 16.31 -6.82
C GLY A 82 1.27 15.20 -6.60
N CYS A 83 1.35 14.07 -7.31
CA CYS A 83 0.40 12.94 -7.22
C CYS A 83 1.04 11.65 -6.66
N ALA A 84 2.14 11.79 -5.91
CA ALA A 84 2.89 10.65 -5.39
C ALA A 84 2.08 9.74 -4.46
N ARG A 85 1.18 10.31 -3.66
CA ARG A 85 0.37 9.54 -2.71
C ARG A 85 -0.56 8.56 -3.43
N GLU A 86 -1.21 9.03 -4.49
CA GLU A 86 -2.14 8.25 -5.31
C GLU A 86 -1.37 7.20 -6.12
N VAL A 87 -0.24 7.60 -6.73
CA VAL A 87 0.59 6.70 -7.54
C VAL A 87 1.20 5.58 -6.71
N VAL A 88 1.71 5.85 -5.51
CA VAL A 88 2.25 4.81 -4.61
C VAL A 88 1.17 3.79 -4.23
N LYS A 89 -0.09 4.23 -4.00
CA LYS A 89 -1.21 3.31 -3.75
C LYS A 89 -1.48 2.42 -4.95
N ILE A 90 -1.50 2.97 -6.16
CA ILE A 90 -1.67 2.19 -7.39
C ILE A 90 -0.54 1.17 -7.53
N VAL A 91 0.72 1.61 -7.39
CA VAL A 91 1.89 0.72 -7.50
C VAL A 91 1.88 -0.37 -6.44
N ALA A 92 1.45 -0.06 -5.21
CA ALA A 92 1.27 -1.05 -4.15
C ALA A 92 0.23 -2.11 -4.53
N MET A 93 -0.92 -1.70 -5.06
CA MET A 93 -1.98 -2.61 -5.51
C MET A 93 -1.55 -3.47 -6.70
N LEU A 94 -0.67 -2.96 -7.57
CA LEU A 94 -0.11 -3.71 -8.69
C LEU A 94 0.92 -4.77 -8.24
N ASN A 95 1.70 -4.47 -7.19
CA ASN A 95 2.76 -5.34 -6.69
C ASN A 95 2.34 -6.32 -5.59
N SER A 96 1.19 -6.14 -4.94
CA SER A 96 0.81 -6.89 -3.71
C SER A 96 0.43 -8.37 -3.88
N GLY A 97 0.89 -9.06 -4.92
CA GLY A 97 0.98 -10.53 -4.96
C GLY A 97 -0.26 -11.31 -5.44
N THR A 98 -0.01 -12.28 -6.32
CA THR A 98 -0.93 -13.28 -6.94
C THR A 98 -1.76 -12.81 -8.16
N GLY A 99 -1.09 -12.28 -9.19
CA GLY A 99 -1.68 -12.15 -10.53
C GLY A 99 -2.19 -10.76 -10.92
N GLY A 100 -1.55 -9.70 -10.44
CA GLY A 100 -1.87 -8.30 -10.81
C GLY A 100 -3.26 -7.85 -10.36
N ALA A 101 -3.86 -6.92 -11.12
CA ALA A 101 -5.20 -6.38 -10.87
C ALA A 101 -6.31 -7.45 -10.73
N SER A 102 -6.06 -8.68 -11.19
CA SER A 102 -6.98 -9.81 -11.11
C SER A 102 -7.16 -10.33 -9.67
N ALA A 103 -6.16 -10.17 -8.80
CA ALA A 103 -6.26 -10.60 -7.39
C ALA A 103 -7.27 -9.75 -6.61
N VAL A 104 -7.36 -8.45 -6.93
CA VAL A 104 -8.26 -7.50 -6.26
C VAL A 104 -9.72 -7.79 -6.62
N PHE A 105 -9.98 -8.16 -7.88
CA PHE A 105 -11.31 -8.49 -8.36
C PHE A 105 -11.49 -9.99 -8.50
N THR A 106 -11.75 -10.67 -7.38
CA THR A 106 -12.08 -12.10 -7.42
C THR A 106 -13.41 -12.32 -8.15
N ARG A 107 -13.42 -13.22 -9.14
CA ARG A 107 -14.63 -13.61 -9.88
C ARG A 107 -14.95 -15.10 -9.67
N PRO A 108 -15.62 -15.46 -8.58
CA PRO A 108 -16.07 -16.83 -8.38
C PRO A 108 -17.10 -17.21 -9.44
N ARG A 109 -16.99 -18.41 -10.03
CA ARG A 109 -17.85 -18.87 -11.15
C ARG A 109 -19.36 -18.81 -10.83
N HIS A 110 -19.73 -18.99 -9.58
CA HIS A 110 -21.11 -19.00 -9.11
C HIS A 110 -21.68 -17.59 -8.80
N LEU A 111 -20.83 -16.56 -8.73
CA LEU A 111 -21.23 -15.19 -8.36
C LEU A 111 -20.71 -14.15 -9.37
N ILE A 112 -20.49 -14.54 -10.63
CA ILE A 112 -19.93 -13.66 -11.66
C ILE A 112 -20.73 -12.36 -11.79
N ASN A 113 -22.06 -12.45 -11.80
CA ASN A 113 -22.93 -11.28 -11.93
C ASN A 113 -22.84 -10.32 -10.74
N VAL A 114 -22.76 -10.87 -9.52
CA VAL A 114 -22.62 -10.07 -8.29
C VAL A 114 -21.24 -9.42 -8.22
N ALA A 115 -20.18 -10.16 -8.55
CA ALA A 115 -18.82 -9.64 -8.60
C ALA A 115 -18.67 -8.55 -9.69
N ALA A 116 -19.33 -8.72 -10.84
CA ALA A 116 -19.35 -7.71 -11.90
C ALA A 116 -20.09 -6.44 -11.46
N ALA A 117 -21.23 -6.58 -10.79
CA ALA A 117 -21.97 -5.44 -10.24
C ALA A 117 -21.13 -4.70 -9.17
N ALA A 118 -20.43 -5.43 -8.31
CA ALA A 118 -19.53 -4.85 -7.31
C ALA A 118 -18.35 -4.12 -7.96
N LYS A 119 -17.74 -4.67 -9.03
CA LYS A 119 -16.67 -3.98 -9.79
C LYS A 119 -17.17 -2.66 -10.38
N ARG A 120 -18.36 -2.67 -11.01
CA ARG A 120 -18.96 -1.48 -11.65
C ARG A 120 -19.15 -0.32 -10.67
N ALA A 121 -19.37 -0.58 -9.39
CA ALA A 121 -19.51 0.47 -8.39
C ALA A 121 -18.23 1.33 -8.19
N PHE A 122 -17.07 0.79 -8.53
CA PHE A 122 -15.78 1.47 -8.39
C PHE A 122 -15.13 1.83 -9.73
N GLU A 123 -15.78 1.45 -10.83
CA GLU A 123 -15.29 1.64 -12.20
C GLU A 123 -15.28 3.13 -12.55
N ASP A 124 -14.15 3.57 -13.09
CA ASP A 124 -13.94 4.93 -13.58
C ASP A 124 -13.77 4.90 -15.10
N ASP A 125 -14.49 5.77 -15.80
CA ASP A 125 -14.51 5.81 -17.27
C ASP A 125 -13.15 6.17 -17.89
N LYS A 126 -12.23 6.77 -17.13
CA LYS A 126 -10.95 7.26 -17.65
C LYS A 126 -9.86 6.19 -17.60
N SER A 127 -9.84 5.34 -16.57
CA SER A 127 -8.78 4.34 -16.41
C SER A 127 -9.07 3.25 -15.38
N ASP A 128 -8.66 2.02 -15.71
CA ASP A 128 -8.62 0.90 -14.76
C ASP A 128 -7.67 1.15 -13.56
N LEU A 129 -6.62 1.96 -13.73
CA LEU A 129 -5.72 2.30 -12.63
C LEU A 129 -6.40 3.20 -11.59
N ILE A 130 -7.29 4.09 -12.05
CA ILE A 130 -8.12 4.92 -11.17
C ILE A 130 -9.17 4.06 -10.49
N THR A 131 -9.76 3.10 -11.20
CA THR A 131 -10.65 2.09 -10.61
C THR A 131 -9.96 1.34 -9.46
N LEU A 132 -8.71 0.91 -9.64
CA LEU A 132 -7.92 0.28 -8.57
C LEU A 132 -7.64 1.22 -7.39
N LEU A 133 -7.36 2.50 -7.68
CA LEU A 133 -7.17 3.51 -6.65
C LEU A 133 -8.46 3.71 -5.83
N ASN A 134 -9.61 3.82 -6.48
CA ASN A 134 -10.91 3.98 -5.84
C ASN A 134 -11.21 2.82 -4.87
N VAL A 135 -10.94 1.59 -5.29
CA VAL A 135 -11.07 0.40 -4.41
C VAL A 135 -10.16 0.51 -3.19
N LYS A 136 -8.88 0.89 -3.38
CA LYS A 136 -7.93 1.02 -2.28
C LYS A 136 -8.34 2.12 -1.29
N LEU A 137 -8.83 3.25 -1.79
CA LEU A 137 -9.34 4.35 -0.97
C LEU A 137 -10.58 3.93 -0.16
N ALA A 138 -11.54 3.26 -0.80
CA ALA A 138 -12.73 2.75 -0.13
C ALA A 138 -12.37 1.73 0.98
N PHE A 139 -11.39 0.86 0.72
CA PHE A 139 -10.90 -0.09 1.70
C PHE A 139 -10.25 0.59 2.91
N GLU A 140 -9.41 1.61 2.69
CA GLU A 140 -8.79 2.38 3.77
C GLU A 140 -9.83 3.10 4.65
N GLN A 141 -10.85 3.69 4.04
CA GLN A 141 -11.96 4.33 4.76
C GLN A 141 -12.73 3.33 5.63
N GLN A 142 -13.02 2.14 5.08
CA GLN A 142 -13.68 1.06 5.82
C GLN A 142 -12.86 0.58 7.01
N GLN A 143 -11.53 0.45 6.85
CA GLN A 143 -10.64 0.06 7.94
C GLN A 143 -10.62 1.10 9.07
N GLN A 144 -10.57 2.38 8.71
CA GLN A 144 -10.52 3.46 9.69
C GLN A 144 -11.80 3.50 10.54
N GLN A 145 -12.97 3.41 9.90
CA GLN A 145 -14.26 3.33 10.60
C GLN A 145 -14.37 2.09 11.49
N GLN A 146 -13.86 0.94 11.04
CA GLN A 146 -13.83 -0.27 11.87
C GLN A 146 -12.97 -0.10 13.11
N GLN A 147 -11.84 0.61 12.98
CA GLN A 147 -10.93 0.86 14.09
C GLN A 147 -11.51 1.85 15.09
N GLU A 148 -12.23 2.87 14.62
CA GLU A 148 -13.00 3.79 15.46
C GLU A 148 -14.11 3.06 16.23
N ARG A 149 -14.92 2.24 15.54
CA ARG A 149 -15.95 1.43 16.20
C ARG A 149 -15.39 0.47 17.25
N LYS A 150 -14.19 -0.08 17.04
CA LYS A 150 -13.53 -0.93 18.04
C LYS A 150 -13.15 -0.13 19.29
N LYS A 151 -12.56 1.05 19.11
CA LYS A 151 -12.22 1.96 20.22
C LYS A 151 -13.47 2.41 20.97
N GLU A 152 -14.54 2.76 20.27
CA GLU A 152 -15.83 3.11 20.88
C GLU A 152 -16.43 1.94 21.66
N GLY A 153 -16.31 0.72 21.14
CA GLY A 153 -16.72 -0.51 21.84
C GLY A 153 -15.93 -0.74 23.13
N GLU A 154 -14.61 -0.55 23.10
CA GLU A 154 -13.72 -0.67 24.26
C GLU A 154 -14.01 0.43 25.31
N ILE A 155 -14.26 1.67 24.87
CA ILE A 155 -14.68 2.78 25.74
C ILE A 155 -16.04 2.48 26.38
N CYS A 156 -17.01 2.00 25.61
CA CYS A 156 -18.35 1.64 26.12
C CYS A 156 -18.29 0.50 27.15
N GLN A 157 -17.41 -0.48 26.96
CA GLN A 157 -17.16 -1.54 27.94
C GLN A 157 -16.53 -0.99 29.23
N THR A 158 -15.55 -0.11 29.11
CA THR A 158 -14.88 0.53 30.25
C THR A 158 -15.84 1.40 31.06
N VAL A 159 -16.67 2.20 30.39
CA VAL A 159 -17.70 3.05 31.03
C VAL A 159 -18.73 2.20 31.79
N LYS A 160 -19.17 1.07 31.21
CA LYS A 160 -20.07 0.13 31.90
C LYS A 160 -19.42 -0.52 33.13
N GLN A 161 -18.11 -0.76 33.10
CA GLN A 161 -17.37 -1.28 34.25
C GLN A 161 -17.26 -0.23 35.37
N VAL A 162 -16.94 1.01 35.03
CA VAL A 162 -16.90 2.13 36.01
C VAL A 162 -18.29 2.36 36.63
N GLN A 163 -19.36 2.30 35.84
CA GLN A 163 -20.73 2.41 36.37
C GLN A 163 -21.16 1.19 37.22
N ALA A 164 -20.65 -0.02 36.92
CA ALA A 164 -20.90 -1.19 37.76
C ALA A 164 -20.15 -1.11 39.10
N ASP A 165 -18.94 -0.54 39.10
CA ASP A 165 -18.14 -0.32 40.31
C ASP A 165 -18.74 0.81 41.18
N GLU A 166 -19.31 1.86 40.58
CA GLU A 166 -20.04 2.91 41.32
C GLU A 166 -21.30 2.37 42.02
N HIS A 167 -22.08 1.50 41.35
CA HIS A 167 -23.27 0.90 41.96
C HIS A 167 -22.96 -0.15 43.06
N HIS A 168 -21.78 -0.79 43.04
CA HIS A 168 -21.33 -1.63 44.17
C HIS A 168 -20.79 -0.83 45.37
N GLY A 169 -20.37 0.43 45.16
CA GLY A 169 -19.92 1.33 46.22
C GLY A 169 -21.05 1.98 47.04
N GLU A 170 -22.26 2.11 46.46
CA GLU A 170 -23.41 2.73 47.14
C GLU A 170 -24.16 1.79 48.11
N ASP A 171 -24.07 0.47 47.92
CA ASP A 171 -24.69 -0.51 48.84
C ASP A 171 -23.85 -0.82 50.09
N ALA A 172 -22.58 -0.40 50.13
CA ALA A 172 -21.73 -0.48 51.33
C ALA A 172 -21.82 0.77 52.24
N GLY A 173 -22.58 1.79 51.83
CA GLY A 173 -22.63 3.11 52.47
C GLY A 173 -23.96 3.50 53.10
N ALA A 174 -24.97 2.62 53.17
CA ALA A 174 -26.25 2.92 53.82
C ALA A 174 -26.19 2.77 55.36
N LYS A 175 -25.31 3.54 56.03
CA LYS A 175 -25.42 3.91 57.46
C LYS A 175 -24.41 5.00 57.83
N ARG A 176 -24.74 6.26 57.52
CA ARG A 176 -24.79 7.42 58.45
C ARG A 176 -24.52 8.76 57.74
N SER A 177 -25.37 9.71 58.10
CA SER A 177 -25.16 11.17 58.07
C SER A 177 -25.33 11.88 56.73
N GLY A 178 -26.40 12.67 56.65
CA GLY A 178 -26.76 13.49 55.50
C GLY A 178 -25.75 14.60 55.17
N ARG A 179 -25.53 14.78 53.88
CA ARG A 179 -25.32 16.05 53.16
C ARG A 179 -25.58 15.77 51.68
N LYS A 180 -26.47 16.54 51.06
CA LYS A 180 -26.65 16.54 49.59
C LYS A 180 -25.43 17.22 48.95
N PRO A 181 -24.80 16.64 47.92
CA PRO A 181 -24.15 17.43 46.89
C PRO A 181 -25.11 17.58 45.70
N GLN A 182 -25.43 18.83 45.37
CA GLN A 182 -26.00 19.18 44.07
C GLN A 182 -24.89 19.03 43.01
N GLY A 183 -25.15 18.25 41.97
CA GLY A 183 -24.30 18.13 40.80
C GLY A 183 -25.01 17.31 39.74
N SER A 184 -25.56 17.99 38.72
CA SER A 184 -26.33 17.39 37.64
C SER A 184 -25.44 16.50 36.77
N VAL A 185 -25.68 15.18 36.78
CA VAL A 185 -25.02 14.18 35.90
C VAL A 185 -25.62 14.24 34.47
N SER A 186 -25.77 15.45 33.94
CA SER A 186 -26.37 15.69 32.62
C SER A 186 -25.36 16.23 31.60
N GLN A 187 -24.09 16.35 31.99
CA GLN A 187 -23.11 17.15 31.25
C GLN A 187 -22.00 16.35 30.56
N TRP A 188 -22.10 15.02 30.54
CA TRP A 188 -21.12 14.14 29.90
C TRP A 188 -21.78 13.22 28.88
N CYS A 189 -22.49 13.80 27.92
CA CYS A 189 -22.77 13.19 26.62
C CYS A 189 -23.00 14.33 25.61
N PHE A 190 -21.93 14.76 24.94
CA PHE A 190 -21.95 15.35 23.61
C PHE A 190 -20.66 14.98 22.89
#